data_AF-A0A397VF08-F1
#
_entry.id   AF-A0A397VF08-F1
#
_cell.length_a   1.000
_cell.length_b   1.000
_cell.length_c   1.000
_cell.angle_alpha   90.00
_cell.angle_beta   90.00
_cell.angle_gamma   90.00
#
_symmetry.space_group_name_H-M   'P 1'
#
loop_
_entity.id
_entity.type
_entity.pdbx_description
1 polymer ?
#
loop_
_entity_poly.entity_id
_entity_poly.type
_entity_poly.pdbx_seq_one_letter_code
_entity_poly.pdbx_strand_id
1 'polypeptide(L)'
;MKFSIIIITLTFLFVVVSARFGQEHKNNAIEKLHMSVGHTEKDGFINAALGDLSGVMVDSLLAAAPACAMQDQCDNLIDIAYYLGGSKKTKLIKLAKSILRSEKNTPLRGQRSVLCCKKPRHKELDGLFPKQDPTGSKKDKKIKPFVPQKYNKIRKLHLTLDHKVIFPNLKRFPLRGNKTNCTYH
;
A
#
# COMPACT_ATOMS: atom_id res chain seq x y z
N MET A 1 -41.22 -18.97 -17.77
CA MET A 1 -40.78 -18.48 -16.43
C MET A 1 -39.37 -18.93 -15.99
N LYS A 2 -38.55 -19.60 -16.82
CA LYS A 2 -37.18 -20.02 -16.44
C LYS A 2 -36.07 -19.00 -16.82
N PHE A 3 -36.34 -18.08 -17.75
CA PHE A 3 -35.35 -17.10 -18.22
C PHE A 3 -35.12 -15.91 -17.26
N SER A 4 -36.15 -15.46 -16.51
CA SER A 4 -36.00 -14.32 -15.58
C SER A 4 -35.16 -14.64 -14.34
N ILE A 5 -35.12 -15.90 -13.89
CA ILE A 5 -34.37 -16.30 -12.69
C ILE A 5 -32.84 -16.34 -12.97
N ILE A 6 -32.45 -16.67 -14.21
CA ILE A 6 -31.04 -16.72 -14.63
C ILE A 6 -30.44 -15.30 -14.73
N ILE A 7 -31.22 -14.31 -15.17
CA ILE A 7 -30.75 -12.92 -15.30
C ILE A 7 -30.56 -12.24 -13.93
N ILE A 8 -31.44 -12.55 -12.96
CA ILE A 8 -31.35 -11.99 -11.59
C ILE A 8 -30.14 -12.57 -10.83
N THR A 9 -29.80 -13.84 -11.05
CA THR A 9 -28.64 -14.47 -10.39
C THR A 9 -27.30 -14.02 -10.98
N LEU A 10 -27.21 -13.80 -12.30
CA LEU A 10 -25.98 -13.27 -12.92
C LEU A 10 -25.70 -11.81 -12.53
N THR A 11 -26.73 -10.97 -12.42
CA THR A 11 -26.57 -9.56 -12.02
C THR A 11 -26.14 -9.44 -10.55
N PHE A 12 -26.68 -10.27 -9.64
CA PHE A 12 -26.23 -10.30 -8.24
C PHE A 12 -24.77 -10.78 -8.09
N LEU A 13 -24.34 -11.76 -8.90
CA LEU A 13 -22.95 -12.23 -8.88
C LEU A 13 -21.97 -11.14 -9.37
N PHE A 14 -22.35 -10.38 -10.39
CA PHE A 14 -21.53 -9.26 -10.88
C PHE A 14 -21.44 -8.10 -9.88
N VAL A 15 -22.51 -7.77 -9.17
CA VAL A 15 -22.51 -6.67 -8.18
C VAL A 15 -21.62 -7.00 -6.96
N VAL A 16 -21.59 -8.25 -6.51
CA VAL A 16 -20.76 -8.64 -5.35
C VAL A 16 -19.27 -8.76 -5.70
N VAL A 17 -18.92 -9.19 -6.92
CA VAL A 17 -17.53 -9.26 -7.39
C VAL A 17 -16.98 -7.87 -7.77
N SER A 18 -17.83 -6.97 -8.25
CA SER A 18 -17.42 -5.60 -8.63
C SER A 18 -17.22 -4.65 -7.44
N ALA A 19 -17.68 -4.99 -6.23
CA ALA A 19 -17.76 -4.06 -5.11
C ALA A 19 -16.44 -3.76 -4.36
N ARG A 20 -15.30 -4.40 -4.70
CA ARG A 20 -14.01 -4.17 -3.99
C ARG A 20 -12.86 -3.64 -4.83
N PHE A 21 -13.01 -3.60 -6.15
CA PHE A 21 -12.09 -2.84 -6.99
C PHE A 21 -12.45 -1.35 -6.88
N GLY A 22 -11.47 -0.45 -6.67
CA GLY A 22 -11.72 0.99 -6.54
C GLY A 22 -11.77 1.55 -5.11
N GLN A 23 -11.57 0.73 -4.07
CA GLN A 23 -11.51 1.22 -2.68
C GLN A 23 -10.14 1.83 -2.33
N GLU A 24 -9.10 1.47 -3.09
CA GLU A 24 -7.74 2.00 -2.94
C GLU A 24 -7.66 3.53 -3.13
N HIS A 25 -8.50 4.08 -4.02
CA HIS A 25 -8.61 5.54 -4.24
C HIS A 25 -9.34 6.27 -3.10
N LYS A 26 -10.11 5.55 -2.27
CA LYS A 26 -10.81 6.10 -1.10
C LYS A 26 -9.95 6.06 0.17
N ASN A 27 -8.66 5.75 0.03
CA ASN A 27 -7.73 5.76 1.14
C ASN A 27 -7.39 7.19 1.53
N ASN A 28 -8.08 7.72 2.56
CA ASN A 28 -7.87 9.07 3.08
C ASN A 28 -6.41 9.40 3.40
N ALA A 29 -5.56 8.41 3.71
CA ALA A 29 -4.15 8.66 3.98
C ALA A 29 -3.33 8.85 2.69
N ILE A 30 -3.66 8.13 1.62
CA ILE A 30 -3.07 8.34 0.29
C ILE A 30 -3.59 9.66 -0.32
N GLU A 31 -4.86 9.97 -0.16
CA GLU A 31 -5.42 11.27 -0.56
C GLU A 31 -4.71 12.42 0.18
N LYS A 32 -4.54 12.32 1.49
CA LYS A 32 -3.76 13.30 2.27
C LYS A 32 -2.30 13.39 1.86
N LEU A 33 -1.71 12.30 1.36
CA LEU A 33 -0.37 12.32 0.78
C LEU A 33 -0.37 13.10 -0.53
N HIS A 34 -1.34 12.84 -1.42
CA HIS A 34 -1.54 13.60 -2.65
C HIS A 34 -1.75 15.10 -2.37
N MET A 35 -2.54 15.44 -1.34
CA MET A 35 -2.75 16.83 -0.91
C MET A 35 -1.56 17.42 -0.10
N SER A 36 -0.56 16.61 0.27
CA SER A 36 0.63 17.10 0.98
C SER A 36 1.66 17.74 0.04
N VAL A 37 1.42 17.63 -1.26
CA VAL A 37 2.07 18.37 -2.33
C VAL A 37 1.82 19.87 -2.09
N GLY A 38 2.87 20.65 -1.86
CA GLY A 38 2.78 22.09 -1.65
C GLY A 38 2.57 22.86 -2.97
N HIS A 39 2.32 24.17 -2.88
CA HIS A 39 2.08 25.04 -4.05
C HIS A 39 3.25 26.00 -4.38
N THR A 40 4.40 25.87 -3.73
CA THR A 40 5.53 26.78 -3.94
C THR A 40 6.54 26.21 -4.95
N GLU A 41 7.10 27.07 -5.80
CA GLU A 41 8.07 26.68 -6.84
C GLU A 41 9.33 26.00 -6.29
N LYS A 42 9.78 26.37 -5.08
CA LYS A 42 10.94 25.77 -4.41
C LYS A 42 10.73 24.30 -4.00
N ASP A 43 9.48 23.85 -3.90
CA ASP A 43 9.12 22.47 -3.55
C ASP A 43 8.77 21.62 -4.80
N GLY A 44 8.86 22.16 -6.03
CA GLY A 44 8.35 21.53 -7.26
C GLY A 44 8.79 20.08 -7.50
N PHE A 45 10.06 19.76 -7.22
CA PHE A 45 10.57 18.39 -7.34
C PHE A 45 10.02 17.45 -6.26
N ILE A 46 9.96 17.91 -5.00
CA ILE A 46 9.39 17.15 -3.88
C ILE A 46 7.88 16.93 -4.09
N ASN A 47 7.22 17.91 -4.69
CA ASN A 47 5.81 17.84 -5.05
C ASN A 47 5.56 16.76 -6.10
N ALA A 48 6.35 16.73 -7.17
CA ALA A 48 6.31 15.64 -8.15
C ALA A 48 6.60 14.28 -7.49
N ALA A 49 7.59 14.21 -6.61
CA ALA A 49 7.94 13.00 -5.87
C ALA A 49 6.78 12.44 -5.03
N LEU A 50 6.10 13.31 -4.28
CA LEU A 50 4.97 12.93 -3.43
C LEU A 50 3.74 12.57 -4.28
N GLY A 51 3.53 13.28 -5.39
CA GLY A 51 2.49 12.95 -6.38
C GLY A 51 2.68 11.57 -6.99
N ASP A 52 3.86 11.28 -7.53
CA ASP A 52 4.21 9.97 -8.07
C ASP A 52 4.11 8.88 -7.00
N LEU A 53 4.63 9.14 -5.80
CA LEU A 53 4.58 8.18 -4.70
C LEU A 53 3.14 7.88 -4.27
N SER A 54 2.24 8.86 -4.32
CA SER A 54 0.81 8.64 -4.05
C SER A 54 0.20 7.65 -5.05
N GLY A 55 0.47 7.79 -6.35
CA GLY A 55 0.00 6.85 -7.37
C GLY A 55 0.57 5.44 -7.18
N VAL A 56 1.87 5.33 -6.93
CA VAL A 56 2.53 4.04 -6.68
C VAL A 56 2.05 3.38 -5.37
N MET A 57 1.63 4.17 -4.38
CA MET A 57 1.00 3.66 -3.16
C MET A 57 -0.38 3.06 -3.43
N VAL A 58 -1.20 3.66 -4.31
CA VAL A 58 -2.46 3.06 -4.77
C VAL A 58 -2.18 1.70 -5.41
N ASP A 59 -1.21 1.64 -6.33
CA ASP A 59 -0.83 0.37 -6.99
C ASP A 59 -0.42 -0.71 -5.98
N SER A 60 0.19 -0.32 -4.85
CA SER A 60 0.64 -1.25 -3.80
C SER A 60 -0.48 -1.91 -2.99
N LEU A 61 -1.68 -1.30 -2.99
CA LEU A 61 -2.90 -1.81 -2.35
C LEU A 61 -3.64 -2.82 -3.22
N LEU A 62 -3.36 -2.85 -4.53
CA LEU A 62 -4.03 -3.74 -5.47
C LEU A 62 -3.73 -5.22 -5.16
N ALA A 63 -4.68 -6.09 -5.50
CA ALA A 63 -4.52 -7.53 -5.28
C ALA A 63 -3.25 -8.07 -5.96
N ALA A 64 -2.96 -7.66 -7.19
CA ALA A 64 -1.79 -8.09 -7.95
C ALA A 64 -0.45 -7.52 -7.45
N ALA A 65 -0.44 -6.66 -6.43
CA ALA A 65 0.80 -6.11 -5.89
C ALA A 65 1.59 -7.16 -5.09
N PRO A 66 2.94 -7.18 -5.17
CA PRO A 66 3.79 -7.98 -4.29
C PRO A 66 3.46 -7.82 -2.80
N ALA A 67 3.73 -8.86 -2.02
CA ALA A 67 3.44 -8.90 -0.58
C ALA A 67 4.02 -7.68 0.17
N CYS A 68 5.27 -7.32 -0.15
CA CYS A 68 6.00 -6.25 0.51
C CYS A 68 5.88 -4.88 -0.12
N ALA A 69 5.15 -4.74 -1.23
CA ALA A 69 5.09 -3.50 -1.98
C ALA A 69 4.67 -2.30 -1.14
N MET A 70 3.61 -2.45 -0.34
CA MET A 70 3.10 -1.35 0.50
C MET A 70 4.11 -0.93 1.56
N GLN A 71 4.80 -1.88 2.18
CA GLN A 71 5.86 -1.60 3.15
C GLN A 71 7.03 -0.88 2.48
N ASP A 72 7.45 -1.33 1.29
CA ASP A 72 8.54 -0.72 0.53
C ASP A 72 8.22 0.73 0.14
N GLN A 73 6.97 1.03 -0.26
CA GLN A 73 6.56 2.40 -0.55
C GLN A 73 6.43 3.26 0.71
N CYS A 74 5.99 2.69 1.83
CA CYS A 74 5.98 3.40 3.12
C CYS A 74 7.41 3.70 3.59
N ASP A 75 8.36 2.80 3.38
CA ASP A 75 9.78 3.05 3.66
C ASP A 75 10.30 4.21 2.80
N ASN A 76 9.94 4.27 1.51
CA ASN A 76 10.30 5.38 0.61
C ASN A 76 9.68 6.71 1.07
N LEU A 77 8.42 6.71 1.54
CA LEU A 77 7.78 7.91 2.09
C LEU A 77 8.52 8.42 3.33
N ILE A 78 9.02 7.51 4.17
CA ILE A 78 9.81 7.87 5.35
C ILE A 78 11.18 8.41 4.96
N ASP A 79 11.83 7.89 3.91
CA ASP A 79 13.06 8.48 3.38
C ASP A 79 12.86 9.96 2.99
N ILE A 80 11.76 10.28 2.28
CA ILE A 80 11.38 11.67 1.97
C ILE A 80 11.13 12.46 3.25
N ALA A 81 10.42 11.87 4.22
CA ALA A 81 10.15 12.52 5.50
C ALA A 81 11.43 12.94 6.23
N TYR A 82 12.44 12.06 6.27
CA TYR A 82 13.74 12.35 6.86
C TYR A 82 14.53 13.41 6.08
N TYR A 83 14.38 13.46 4.76
CA TYR A 83 14.98 14.49 3.93
C TYR A 83 14.38 15.88 4.24
N LEU A 84 13.05 15.98 4.31
CA LEU A 84 12.35 17.25 4.54
C LEU A 84 12.50 17.78 5.98
N GLY A 85 12.63 16.88 6.96
CA GLY A 85 12.79 17.28 8.36
C GLY A 85 11.57 18.01 8.94
N GLY A 86 11.75 18.59 10.13
CA GLY A 86 10.76 19.45 10.79
C GLY A 86 9.36 18.84 10.96
N SER A 87 8.33 19.68 10.82
CA SER A 87 6.93 19.27 10.92
C SER A 87 6.48 18.38 9.76
N LYS A 88 7.05 18.58 8.56
CA LYS A 88 6.81 17.74 7.37
C LYS A 88 7.20 16.28 7.65
N LYS A 89 8.36 16.04 8.28
CA LYS A 89 8.81 14.69 8.70
C LYS A 89 7.74 13.97 9.52
N THR A 90 7.29 14.61 10.59
CA THR A 90 6.31 14.01 11.52
C THR A 90 4.99 13.70 10.81
N LYS A 91 4.51 14.60 9.94
CA LYS A 91 3.30 14.40 9.14
C LYS A 91 3.43 13.21 8.19
N LEU A 92 4.52 13.13 7.43
CA LEU A 92 4.73 12.06 6.45
C LEU A 92 4.95 10.69 7.10
N ILE A 93 5.68 10.62 8.23
CA ILE A 93 5.80 9.38 9.01
C ILE A 93 4.43 8.90 9.50
N LYS A 94 3.57 9.82 9.99
CA LYS A 94 2.21 9.49 10.42
C LYS A 94 1.38 8.96 9.25
N LEU A 95 1.51 9.55 8.06
CA LEU A 95 0.84 9.05 6.85
C LEU A 95 1.37 7.67 6.46
N ALA A 96 2.68 7.44 6.42
CA ALA A 96 3.26 6.13 6.12
C ALA A 96 2.71 5.02 7.04
N LYS A 97 2.65 5.29 8.35
CA LYS A 97 2.05 4.37 9.34
C LYS A 97 0.57 4.12 9.13
N SER A 98 -0.17 5.11 8.63
CA SER A 98 -1.61 4.98 8.34
C SER A 98 -1.83 4.18 7.06
N ILE A 99 -1.05 4.46 6.02
CA ILE A 99 -1.12 3.77 4.73
C ILE A 99 -0.75 2.30 4.91
N LEU A 100 0.32 1.98 5.65
CA LEU A 100 0.69 0.58 5.91
C LEU A 100 -0.37 -0.21 6.69
N ARG A 101 -1.27 0.46 7.41
CA ARG A 101 -2.42 -0.16 8.09
C ARG A 101 -3.69 -0.18 7.24
N SER A 102 -3.59 0.18 5.97
CA SER A 102 -4.74 0.12 5.06
C SER A 102 -5.01 -1.30 4.61
N GLU A 103 -6.22 -1.55 4.15
CA GLU A 103 -6.61 -2.85 3.62
C GLU A 103 -5.90 -3.09 2.28
N LYS A 104 -5.32 -4.28 2.12
CA LYS A 104 -4.83 -4.75 0.81
C LYS A 104 -5.92 -5.57 0.14
N ASN A 105 -6.25 -5.23 -1.11
CA ASN A 105 -7.32 -5.89 -1.85
C ASN A 105 -6.98 -7.37 -2.10
N THR A 106 -8.01 -8.22 -2.10
CA THR A 106 -7.95 -9.62 -2.50
C THR A 106 -9.15 -9.96 -3.39
N PRO A 107 -9.06 -10.97 -4.28
CA PRO A 107 -10.12 -11.23 -5.25
C PRO A 107 -11.36 -11.88 -4.64
N LEU A 108 -11.21 -12.56 -3.50
CA LEU A 108 -12.31 -13.25 -2.83
C LEU A 108 -12.64 -12.56 -1.51
N ARG A 109 -13.93 -12.42 -1.24
CA ARG A 109 -14.44 -11.92 0.04
C ARG A 109 -13.86 -12.71 1.21
N GLY A 110 -13.35 -11.99 2.21
CA GLY A 110 -12.77 -12.57 3.43
C GLY A 110 -11.44 -13.28 3.23
N GLN A 111 -10.90 -13.30 2.00
CA GLN A 111 -9.60 -13.89 1.74
C GLN A 111 -8.50 -12.95 2.24
N ARG A 112 -7.63 -13.49 3.09
CA ARG A 112 -6.43 -12.79 3.56
C ARG A 112 -5.45 -12.58 2.40
N SER A 113 -4.69 -11.50 2.41
CA SER A 113 -3.54 -11.30 1.53
C SER A 113 -2.29 -11.96 2.13
N VAL A 114 -1.32 -12.33 1.29
CA VAL A 114 0.00 -12.77 1.77
C VAL A 114 0.71 -11.66 2.56
N LEU A 115 1.30 -12.00 3.70
CA LEU A 115 2.01 -11.04 4.55
C LEU A 115 3.40 -10.69 3.98
N CYS A 116 3.84 -9.46 4.23
CA CYS A 116 5.22 -9.09 4.01
C CYS A 116 6.11 -9.57 5.17
N CYS A 117 6.99 -10.52 4.85
CA CYS A 117 7.94 -11.10 5.80
C CYS A 117 9.32 -10.45 5.77
N LYS A 118 9.50 -9.38 4.99
CA LYS A 118 10.67 -8.51 5.03
C LYS A 118 10.56 -7.54 6.20
N LYS A 119 11.66 -7.31 6.94
CA LYS A 119 11.70 -6.28 7.98
C LYS A 119 11.74 -4.89 7.33
N PRO A 120 10.93 -3.91 7.79
CA PRO A 120 10.96 -2.58 7.20
C PRO A 120 12.33 -1.93 7.39
N ARG A 121 12.76 -1.10 6.44
CA ARG A 121 13.99 -0.31 6.58
C ARG A 121 13.88 0.65 7.76
N HIS A 122 12.71 1.24 7.94
CA HIS A 122 12.42 2.21 8.99
C HIS A 122 11.79 1.56 10.21
N LYS A 123 12.35 1.82 11.40
CA LYS A 123 11.84 1.28 12.69
C LYS A 123 10.43 1.76 13.01
N GLU A 124 10.03 2.90 12.45
CA GLU A 124 8.69 3.47 12.56
C GLU A 124 7.60 2.53 12.04
N LEU A 125 7.94 1.58 11.17
CA LEU A 125 7.03 0.60 10.62
C LEU A 125 7.13 -0.78 11.31
N ASP A 126 7.97 -0.91 12.35
CA ASP A 126 8.10 -2.18 13.08
C ASP A 126 6.74 -2.59 13.68
N GLY A 127 6.40 -3.87 13.55
CA GLY A 127 5.14 -4.44 14.03
C GLY A 127 3.89 -4.04 13.23
N LEU A 128 4.03 -3.26 12.15
CA LEU A 128 2.90 -2.85 11.32
C LEU A 128 2.69 -3.82 10.15
N PHE A 129 1.41 -4.08 9.85
CA PHE A 129 0.98 -4.92 8.75
C PHE A 129 -0.27 -4.33 8.09
N PRO A 130 -0.46 -4.55 6.77
CA PRO A 130 -1.71 -4.24 6.10
C PRO A 130 -2.89 -4.95 6.76
N LYS A 131 -4.01 -4.23 6.87
CA LYS A 131 -5.26 -4.86 7.29
C LYS A 131 -5.65 -5.93 6.28
N GLN A 132 -6.18 -7.03 6.80
CA GLN A 132 -6.77 -8.10 6.00
C GLN A 132 -8.23 -7.76 5.71
N ASP A 133 -8.81 -8.43 4.72
CA ASP A 133 -10.22 -8.25 4.37
C ASP A 133 -11.10 -8.44 5.64
N PRO A 134 -11.84 -7.40 6.09
CA PRO A 134 -12.62 -7.44 7.32
C PRO A 134 -13.95 -8.21 7.19
N THR A 135 -14.36 -8.59 5.98
CA THR A 135 -15.67 -9.18 5.69
C THR A 135 -15.71 -10.70 5.81
N GLY A 136 -14.60 -11.30 6.23
CA GLY A 136 -14.44 -12.74 6.39
C GLY A 136 -15.26 -13.31 7.54
N SER A 137 -15.93 -14.43 7.25
CA SER A 137 -16.58 -15.30 8.22
C SER A 137 -15.61 -16.35 8.78
N LYS A 138 -16.07 -17.15 9.76
CA LYS A 138 -15.29 -18.30 10.27
C LYS A 138 -14.96 -19.33 9.17
N LYS A 139 -15.80 -19.45 8.13
CA LYS A 139 -15.56 -20.36 7.01
C LYS A 139 -14.44 -19.83 6.11
N ASP A 140 -14.34 -18.52 5.96
CA ASP A 140 -13.34 -17.86 5.10
C ASP A 140 -11.91 -17.96 5.66
N LYS A 141 -11.76 -18.21 6.97
CA LYS A 141 -10.44 -18.51 7.58
C LYS A 141 -9.74 -19.72 6.97
N LYS A 142 -10.51 -20.66 6.38
CA LYS A 142 -9.98 -21.85 5.69
C LYS A 142 -9.44 -21.54 4.29
N ILE A 143 -9.78 -20.38 3.72
CA ILE A 143 -9.26 -19.94 2.43
C ILE A 143 -7.77 -19.62 2.61
N LYS A 144 -6.92 -20.21 1.76
CA LYS A 144 -5.49 -19.89 1.75
C LYS A 144 -5.31 -18.40 1.43
N PRO A 145 -4.34 -17.72 2.05
CA PRO A 145 -4.04 -16.35 1.70
C PRO A 145 -3.79 -16.18 0.20
N PHE A 146 -4.27 -15.09 -0.36
CA PHE A 146 -4.07 -14.74 -1.74
C PHE A 146 -2.58 -14.43 -1.99
N VAL A 147 -1.99 -15.22 -2.87
CA VAL A 147 -0.66 -15.00 -3.44
C VAL A 147 -0.85 -14.67 -4.92
N PRO A 148 -0.46 -13.47 -5.39
CA PRO A 148 -0.56 -13.15 -6.80
C PRO A 148 0.32 -14.09 -7.62
N GLN A 149 -0.25 -14.72 -8.66
CA GLN A 149 0.50 -15.59 -9.57
C GLN A 149 1.49 -14.79 -10.44
N LYS A 150 1.06 -13.57 -10.83
CA LYS A 150 1.87 -12.60 -11.54
C LYS A 150 1.75 -11.27 -10.84
N TYR A 151 2.88 -10.62 -10.62
CA TYR A 151 2.89 -9.29 -10.04
C TYR A 151 2.78 -8.24 -11.13
N ASN A 152 1.97 -7.21 -10.88
CA ASN A 152 2.07 -5.99 -11.65
C ASN A 152 3.41 -5.32 -11.33
N LYS A 153 4.08 -4.82 -12.36
CA LYS A 153 5.33 -4.08 -12.17
C LYS A 153 5.00 -2.76 -11.48
N ILE A 154 5.19 -2.73 -10.17
CA ILE A 154 5.07 -1.50 -9.40
C ILE A 154 6.26 -0.62 -9.77
N ARG A 155 5.97 0.61 -10.17
CA ARG A 155 6.99 1.58 -10.55
C ARG A 155 7.95 1.77 -9.37
N LYS A 156 9.24 1.52 -9.60
CA LYS A 156 10.27 1.85 -8.62
C LYS A 156 10.58 3.33 -8.79
N LEU A 157 10.24 4.12 -7.79
CA LEU A 157 10.58 5.52 -7.74
C LEU A 157 12.04 5.67 -7.32
N HIS A 158 12.80 6.40 -8.13
CA HIS A 158 14.16 6.81 -7.82
C HIS A 158 14.19 8.33 -7.93
N LEU A 159 14.42 8.99 -6.80
CA LEU A 159 14.38 10.44 -6.72
C LEU A 159 15.73 10.97 -6.24
N THR A 160 16.27 11.88 -7.03
CA THR A 160 17.54 12.58 -6.79
C THR A 160 17.27 14.07 -6.66
N LEU A 161 17.71 14.69 -5.56
CA LEU A 161 17.66 16.14 -5.36
C LEU A 161 19.07 16.63 -5.08
N ASP A 162 19.50 17.67 -5.79
CA ASP A 162 20.87 18.21 -5.72
C ASP A 162 21.95 17.13 -5.87
N HIS A 163 21.76 16.24 -6.86
CA HIS A 163 22.60 15.05 -7.11
C HIS A 163 22.66 14.02 -5.96
N LYS A 164 21.87 14.20 -4.90
CA LYS A 164 21.74 13.23 -3.80
C LYS A 164 20.52 12.37 -4.01
N VAL A 165 20.72 11.06 -4.03
CA VAL A 165 19.62 10.08 -4.00
C VAL A 165 18.85 10.24 -2.68
N ILE A 166 17.60 10.70 -2.75
CA ILE A 166 16.70 10.79 -1.61
C ILE A 166 16.20 9.40 -1.26
N PHE A 167 15.73 8.62 -2.25
CA PHE A 167 15.35 7.25 -2.00
C PHE A 167 15.49 6.30 -3.21
N PRO A 168 15.72 5.00 -2.94
CA PRO A 168 16.00 4.45 -1.60
C PRO A 168 17.39 4.89 -1.10
N ASN A 169 17.47 5.54 0.07
CA ASN A 169 18.75 5.98 0.65
C ASN A 169 19.30 4.85 1.53
N LEU A 170 19.75 3.79 0.85
CA LEU A 170 20.23 2.57 1.51
C LEU A 170 21.51 2.79 2.33
N LYS A 171 22.29 3.84 2.02
CA LYS A 171 23.45 4.23 2.84
C LYS A 171 23.02 4.70 4.24
N ARG A 172 21.97 5.51 4.30
CA ARG A 172 21.44 6.04 5.57
C ARG A 172 20.53 5.03 6.29
N PHE A 173 19.78 4.25 5.53
CA PHE A 173 18.80 3.29 6.05
C PHE A 173 18.98 1.93 5.37
N PRO A 174 19.88 1.07 5.87
CA PRO A 174 20.14 -0.22 5.27
C PRO A 174 18.95 -1.19 5.43
N LEU A 175 18.88 -2.19 4.56
CA LEU A 175 17.90 -3.27 4.66
C LEU A 175 18.09 -4.03 6.00
N ARG A 176 16.99 -4.30 6.70
CA ARG A 176 17.02 -4.90 8.06
C ARG A 176 16.77 -6.42 8.07
N GLY A 177 16.95 -7.10 6.94
CA GLY A 177 16.72 -8.55 6.80
C GLY A 177 15.25 -8.97 6.80
N ASN A 178 14.96 -10.20 7.24
CA ASN A 178 13.62 -10.78 7.29
C ASN A 178 13.04 -10.79 8.72
N LYS A 179 11.70 -10.83 8.81
CA LYS A 179 10.94 -11.03 10.06
C LYS A 179 11.08 -12.50 10.48
N THR A 180 11.32 -12.73 11.78
CA THR A 180 11.52 -14.08 12.34
C THR A 180 10.22 -14.88 12.43
N ASN A 181 9.08 -14.22 12.66
CA ASN A 181 7.75 -14.85 12.71
C ASN A 181 6.73 -13.99 11.95
N CYS A 182 6.46 -14.36 10.71
CA CYS A 182 5.51 -13.68 9.84
C CYS A 182 4.16 -14.41 9.91
N THR A 183 3.42 -14.19 10.99
CA THR A 183 2.16 -14.89 11.26
C THR A 183 0.96 -13.95 11.15
N TYR A 184 -0.19 -14.52 10.82
CA TYR A 184 -1.45 -13.81 10.85
C TYR A 184 -1.92 -13.73 12.30
N HIS A 185 -2.09 -12.52 12.81
CA HIS A 185 -2.73 -12.25 14.09
C HIS A 185 -4.24 -12.15 13.93
#